data_AF-A0A8J6RNN2-F1
#
_entry.id   AF-A0A8J6RNN2-F1
#
_cell.length_a   1.000
_cell.length_b   1.000
_cell.length_c   1.000
_cell.angle_alpha   90.00
_cell.angle_beta   90.00
_cell.angle_gamma   90.00
#
_symmetry.space_group_name_H-M   'P 1'
#
loop_
_entity.id
_entity.type
_entity.pdbx_description
1 polymer ?
#
loop_
_entity_poly.entity_id
_entity_poly.type
_entity_poly.pdbx_seq_one_letter_code
_entity_poly.pdbx_strand_id
1 'polypeptide(L)'
;MNFFPNSNPTQTQFLTPTEIGQELGKLTGKPMSPNKVNKLLEALNLQRKVGNKWEPSKLGRGLCTMLPYIGKNNHAGYQVKWSTDVIVLLKDQI
;
A
#
# COMPACT_ATOMS: atom_id res chain seq x y z
N MET A 1 -7.37 40.48 -5.98
CA MET A 1 -7.52 39.11 -6.52
C MET A 1 -6.25 38.35 -6.17
N ASN A 2 -6.31 37.42 -5.22
CA ASN A 2 -5.14 36.65 -4.80
C ASN A 2 -5.32 35.20 -5.28
N PHE A 3 -4.56 34.82 -6.31
CA PHE A 3 -4.42 33.44 -6.75
C PHE A 3 -3.29 32.79 -5.94
N PHE A 4 -3.64 32.09 -4.86
CA PHE A 4 -2.76 31.06 -4.31
C PHE A 4 -3.13 29.76 -5.02
N PRO A 5 -2.25 29.14 -5.83
CA PRO A 5 -2.46 27.76 -6.20
C PRO A 5 -2.40 26.96 -4.91
N ASN A 6 -3.52 26.36 -4.52
CA ASN A 6 -3.58 25.32 -3.48
C ASN A 6 -2.73 24.14 -3.94
N SER A 7 -1.42 24.21 -3.76
CA SER A 7 -0.57 23.05 -3.67
C SER A 7 -0.88 22.42 -2.32
N ASN A 8 -1.97 21.64 -2.24
CA ASN A 8 -2.11 20.67 -1.16
C ASN A 8 -0.79 19.89 -1.14
N PRO A 9 -0.01 19.89 -0.04
CA PRO A 9 1.06 18.92 0.07
C PRO A 9 0.39 17.57 -0.17
N THR A 10 0.88 16.79 -1.15
CA THR A 10 0.40 15.45 -1.43
C THR A 10 0.58 14.67 -0.13
N GLN A 11 -0.45 14.66 0.71
CA GLN A 11 -0.39 14.05 2.01
C GLN A 11 -0.22 12.57 1.73
N THR A 12 0.94 12.01 2.05
CA THR A 12 1.20 10.59 1.91
C THR A 12 0.12 9.83 2.67
N GLN A 13 -0.77 9.18 1.93
CA GLN A 13 -1.79 8.32 2.51
C GLN A 13 -1.22 6.92 2.63
N PHE A 14 -1.66 6.21 3.66
CA PHE A 14 -1.26 4.83 3.90
C PHE A 14 -2.43 3.90 3.61
N LEU A 15 -2.23 3.02 2.63
CA LEU A 15 -3.24 2.15 2.07
C LEU A 15 -2.93 0.68 2.34
N THR A 16 -3.98 -0.11 2.54
CA THR A 16 -3.90 -1.57 2.58
C THR A 16 -3.67 -2.14 1.17
N PRO A 17 -3.16 -3.38 1.03
CA PRO A 17 -3.04 -4.02 -0.29
C PRO A 17 -4.34 -4.06 -1.10
N THR A 18 -5.49 -4.10 -0.43
CA THR A 18 -6.81 -4.02 -1.08
C THR A 18 -7.06 -2.65 -1.67
N GLU A 19 -6.84 -1.58 -0.90
CA GLU A 19 -7.01 -0.20 -1.38
C GLU A 19 -6.02 0.13 -2.50
N ILE A 20 -4.76 -0.32 -2.41
CA ILE A 20 -3.78 -0.20 -3.50
C ILE A 20 -4.28 -0.89 -4.77
N GLY A 21 -4.87 -2.07 -4.65
CA GLY A 21 -5.42 -2.80 -5.80
C GLY A 21 -6.59 -2.07 -6.47
N GLN A 22 -7.39 -1.35 -5.69
CA GLN A 22 -8.44 -0.47 -6.21
C GLN A 22 -7.86 0.74 -6.93
N GLU A 23 -6.87 1.41 -6.36
CA GLU A 23 -6.21 2.57 -7.00
C GLU A 23 -5.50 2.18 -8.30
N LEU A 24 -4.73 1.08 -8.31
CA LEU A 24 -4.13 0.55 -9.54
C LEU A 24 -5.18 0.16 -10.57
N GLY A 25 -6.33 -0.35 -10.13
CA GLY A 25 -7.44 -0.67 -11.02
C GLY A 25 -8.08 0.55 -11.67
N LYS A 26 -8.21 1.67 -10.94
CA LYS A 26 -8.65 2.95 -11.50
C LYS A 26 -7.69 3.46 -12.58
N LEU A 27 -6.39 3.29 -12.39
CA LEU A 27 -5.35 3.74 -13.32
C LEU A 27 -5.23 2.87 -14.58
N THR A 28 -5.39 1.55 -14.44
CA THR A 28 -5.18 0.58 -15.54
C THR A 28 -6.47 0.12 -16.20
N GLY A 29 -7.63 0.49 -15.66
CA GLY A 29 -8.94 0.01 -16.10
C GLY A 29 -9.24 -1.45 -15.75
N LYS A 30 -8.39 -2.12 -14.95
CA LYS A 30 -8.54 -3.54 -14.57
C LYS A 30 -8.41 -3.72 -13.06
N PRO A 31 -9.43 -4.26 -12.36
CA PRO A 31 -9.35 -4.50 -10.93
C PRO A 31 -8.14 -5.38 -10.56
N MET A 32 -7.38 -4.96 -9.55
CA MET A 32 -6.26 -5.75 -9.05
C MET A 32 -6.61 -6.39 -7.70
N SER A 33 -6.43 -7.71 -7.62
CA SER A 33 -6.68 -8.43 -6.38
C SER A 33 -5.60 -8.12 -5.33
N PRO A 34 -5.93 -8.11 -4.02
CA PRO A 34 -4.97 -7.89 -2.95
C PRO A 34 -3.80 -8.90 -2.99
N ASN A 35 -4.08 -10.14 -3.42
CA ASN A 35 -3.07 -11.17 -3.60
C ASN A 35 -2.06 -10.82 -4.69
N LYS A 36 -2.52 -10.21 -5.80
CA LYS A 36 -1.63 -9.74 -6.87
C LYS A 36 -0.76 -8.56 -6.38
N VAL A 37 -1.36 -7.60 -5.67
CA VAL A 37 -0.61 -6.50 -5.05
C VAL A 37 0.48 -7.03 -4.11
N ASN A 38 0.14 -8.00 -3.25
CA ASN A 38 1.11 -8.59 -2.33
C ASN A 38 2.30 -9.24 -3.04
N LYS A 39 2.06 -9.95 -4.15
CA LYS A 39 3.13 -10.54 -4.96
C LYS A 39 4.00 -9.49 -5.64
N LEU A 40 3.43 -8.39 -6.10
CA LEU A 40 4.22 -7.31 -6.71
C LEU A 40 5.11 -6.60 -5.67
N LEU A 41 4.57 -6.33 -4.47
CA LEU A 41 5.36 -5.79 -3.35
C LEU A 41 6.49 -6.74 -2.95
N GLU A 42 6.25 -8.06 -2.97
CA GLU A 42 7.29 -9.08 -2.74
C GLU A 42 8.33 -9.10 -3.85
N ALA A 43 7.92 -9.04 -5.13
CA ALA A 43 8.82 -9.00 -6.28
C ALA A 43 9.74 -7.77 -6.27
N LEU A 44 9.26 -6.64 -5.74
CA LEU A 44 10.05 -5.42 -5.53
C LEU A 44 10.90 -5.45 -4.24
N ASN A 45 10.99 -6.60 -3.55
CA ASN A 45 11.66 -6.76 -2.26
C ASN A 45 11.16 -5.79 -1.18
N LEU A 46 9.94 -5.26 -1.27
CA LEU A 46 9.36 -4.37 -0.25
C LEU A 46 8.76 -5.16 0.91
N GLN A 47 8.27 -6.37 0.66
CA GLN A 47 7.79 -7.27 1.70
C GLN A 47 8.22 -8.71 1.48
N ARG A 48 7.99 -9.56 2.48
CA ARG A 48 8.23 -11.00 2.41
C ARG A 48 7.14 -11.75 3.14
N LYS A 49 6.91 -13.00 2.73
CA LYS A 49 6.01 -13.91 3.44
C LYS A 49 6.74 -14.62 4.58
N VAL A 50 6.27 -14.46 5.81
CA VAL A 50 6.77 -15.15 7.01
C VAL A 50 5.63 -15.99 7.58
N GLY A 51 5.71 -17.31 7.38
CA GLY A 51 4.60 -18.22 7.66
C GLY A 51 3.34 -17.84 6.88
N ASN A 52 2.27 -17.50 7.61
CA ASN A 52 0.99 -17.06 7.03
C ASN A 52 0.79 -15.55 7.02
N LYS A 53 1.84 -14.75 7.26
CA LYS A 53 1.76 -13.28 7.33
C LYS A 53 2.69 -12.62 6.33
N TRP A 54 2.33 -11.41 5.91
CA TRP A 54 3.19 -10.51 5.15
C TRP A 54 3.87 -9.55 6.10
N GLU A 55 5.19 -9.45 5.99
CA GLU A 55 6.01 -8.55 6.79
C GLU A 55 6.81 -7.60 5.90
N PRO A 56 6.95 -6.30 6.25
CA PRO A 56 7.79 -5.37 5.53
C PRO A 56 9.26 -5.82 5.59
N SER A 57 9.94 -5.76 4.45
CA SER A 57 11.39 -5.93 4.38
C SER A 57 12.11 -4.69 4.92
N LYS A 58 13.45 -4.72 4.95
CA LYS A 58 14.24 -3.53 5.29
C LYS A 58 13.94 -2.35 4.35
N LEU A 59 13.73 -2.62 3.05
CA LEU A 59 13.38 -1.60 2.06
C LEU A 59 11.93 -1.12 2.25
N GLY A 60 11.00 -2.03 2.48
CA GLY A 60 9.58 -1.68 2.64
C GLY A 60 9.28 -0.85 3.88
N ARG A 61 10.09 -0.95 4.94
CA ARG A 61 9.90 -0.14 6.17
C ARG A 61 9.94 1.37 5.91
N GLY A 62 10.66 1.83 4.89
CA GLY A 62 10.67 3.26 4.53
C GLY A 62 9.40 3.73 3.81
N LEU A 63 8.58 2.80 3.32
CA LEU A 63 7.40 3.05 2.51
C LEU A 63 6.11 2.51 3.15
N CYS A 64 6.17 2.14 4.43
CA CYS A 64 5.01 1.57 5.13
C CYS A 64 4.89 2.11 6.54
N THR A 65 3.68 1.99 7.08
CA THR A 65 3.38 2.15 8.50
C THR A 65 2.70 0.90 9.02
N MET A 66 2.90 0.59 10.30
CA MET A 66 2.21 -0.48 10.99
C MET A 66 1.23 0.15 11.96
N LEU A 67 -0.06 -0.04 11.71
CA LEU A 67 -1.13 0.51 12.55
C LEU A 67 -1.79 -0.59 13.37
N PRO A 68 -2.17 -0.33 14.62
CA PRO A 68 -3.03 -1.22 15.38
C PRO A 68 -4.31 -1.50 14.60
N TYR A 69 -4.70 -2.77 14.54
CA TYR A 69 -5.90 -3.23 13.87
C TYR A 69 -6.62 -4.23 14.76
N ILE A 70 -7.91 -4.03 14.93
CA ILE A 70 -8.80 -5.00 15.59
C ILE A 70 -9.70 -5.57 14.49
N GLY A 71 -9.53 -6.86 14.22
CA GLY A 71 -10.40 -7.58 13.28
C GLY A 71 -11.82 -7.70 13.81
N LYS A 72 -12.79 -7.94 12.92
CA LYS A 72 -14.21 -8.12 13.27
C LYS A 72 -14.47 -9.19 14.34
N ASN A 73 -13.58 -10.17 14.47
CA ASN A 73 -13.65 -11.25 15.46
C ASN A 73 -12.90 -10.90 16.77
N ASN A 74 -12.67 -9.62 17.05
CA ASN A 74 -11.92 -9.12 18.21
C ASN A 74 -10.45 -9.55 18.29
N HIS A 75 -9.88 -10.06 17.18
CA HIS A 75 -8.45 -10.35 17.09
C HIS A 75 -7.69 -9.05 16.85
N ALA A 76 -6.96 -8.60 17.88
CA ALA A 76 -6.07 -7.45 17.79
C ALA A 76 -4.71 -7.85 17.21
N GLY A 77 -4.13 -6.97 16.41
CA GLY A 77 -2.80 -7.11 15.84
C GLY A 77 -2.35 -5.82 15.18
N TYR A 78 -1.36 -5.94 14.29
CA TYR A 78 -0.88 -4.84 13.48
C TYR A 78 -1.20 -5.11 12.02
N GLN A 79 -1.65 -4.08 11.31
CA GLN A 79 -1.83 -4.09 9.87
C GLN A 79 -0.78 -3.20 9.22
N VAL A 80 -0.07 -3.77 8.25
CA VAL A 80 0.83 -3.01 7.39
C VAL A 80 -0.01 -2.21 6.39
N LYS A 81 0.24 -0.91 6.32
CA LYS A 81 -0.27 -0.04 5.27
C LYS A 81 0.89 0.63 4.55
N TRP A 82 0.76 0.81 3.24
CA TRP A 82 1.82 1.30 2.36
C TRP A 82 1.55 2.73 1.91
N SER A 83 2.61 3.54 1.85
CA SER A 83 2.58 4.87 1.25
C SER A 83 2.02 4.79 -0.17
N THR A 84 1.25 5.79 -0.59
CA THR A 84 0.83 5.97 -1.99
C THR A 84 1.99 5.95 -2.99
N ASP A 85 3.22 6.23 -2.55
CA ASP A 85 4.42 6.15 -3.41
C ASP A 85 4.64 4.75 -3.99
N VAL A 86 4.19 3.69 -3.30
CA VAL A 86 4.30 2.33 -3.86
C VAL A 86 3.40 2.14 -5.08
N ILE A 87 2.32 2.91 -5.22
CA ILE A 87 1.45 2.83 -6.42
C ILE A 87 2.25 3.19 -7.67
N VAL A 88 3.12 4.21 -7.58
CA VAL A 88 4.00 4.61 -8.68
C VAL A 88 4.96 3.48 -9.03
N LEU A 89 5.60 2.86 -8.03
CA LEU A 89 6.50 1.73 -8.25
C LEU A 89 5.81 0.51 -8.84
N LEU A 90 4.59 0.21 -8.38
CA LEU A 90 3.83 -0.96 -8.80
C LEU A 90 3.25 -0.78 -10.21
N LYS A 91 2.92 0.46 -10.61
CA LYS A 91 2.42 0.78 -11.95
C LYS A 91 3.42 0.38 -13.04
N ASP A 92 4.71 0.52 -12.78
CA ASP A 92 5.75 0.20 -13.77
C ASP A 92 5.99 -1.32 -13.92
N GLN A 93 5.29 -2.14 -13.13
CA GLN A 93 5.41 -3.60 -13.12
C GLN A 93 4.20 -4.33 -13.73
N ILE A 94 3.20 -3.60 -14.24
CA ILE A 94 1.87 -4.15 -14.63
C ILE A 94 1.44 -3.82 -16.04
#